data_AF-A0A257RCM3-F1
#
_entry.id   AF-A0A257RCM3-F1
#
_cell.length_a   1.000
_cell.length_b   1.000
_cell.length_c   1.000
_cell.angle_alpha   90.00
_cell.angle_beta   90.00
_cell.angle_gamma   90.00
#
_symmetry.space_group_name_H-M   'P 1'
#
loop_
_entity.id
_entity.type
_entity.pdbx_description
1 polymer ?
#
loop_
_entity_poly.entity_id
_entity_poly.type
_entity_poly.pdbx_seq_one_letter_code
_entity_poly.pdbx_strand_id
1 'polypeptide(L)'
;MGVSVVDDAGRGPVCTGSAGTASAGTGSDSAGAAGPLTPAAGLSAPVSPASPAAPASAARSSTTRSSAARLPPASVSASGPAPSGAPHRLSPQPDGAPHRSGPSDTSRRGWRDLDSRLLPVLGRLTERDRHLCRLLDDHRVLTSSQVADVCFTGERRARMRLAELYALDVLDRFRPRRGGSPVPFHWVLGPLGAALIAAEHGVEVADLAWRRRLVYDLAASQRLAHLVGTNGLFCALARSARAREGCRLEQWWSERRCAAEWGEVVRPDGYGVWTEHATSLPFLLEYDNGTERLERLARKLDGYARLAQAAGHPNWVLFSFGSPRREAEARRVLLHPVVPVATSARAGRGAPDGPVWLPARSTGTARVRLVELAGLSLAGA
;
A
#
# COMPACT_ATOMS: atom_id res chain seq x y z
N MET A 1 -16.43 30.82 -2.65
CA MET A 1 -16.67 31.89 -1.66
C MET A 1 -16.37 31.31 -0.30
N GLY A 2 -15.58 31.98 0.53
CA GLY A 2 -15.31 31.53 1.90
C GLY A 2 -16.34 32.10 2.88
N VAL A 3 -16.63 31.38 3.96
CA VAL A 3 -17.43 31.89 5.09
C VAL A 3 -16.62 31.64 6.36
N SER A 4 -16.12 32.73 6.96
CA SER A 4 -15.51 32.69 8.28
C SER A 4 -16.61 32.76 9.34
N VAL A 5 -16.52 31.92 10.37
CA VAL A 5 -17.31 32.09 11.61
C VAL A 5 -16.56 33.05 12.53
N VAL A 6 -17.29 33.89 13.25
CA VAL A 6 -16.76 34.90 14.17
C VAL A 6 -17.30 34.59 15.56
N ASP A 7 -16.43 34.58 16.58
CA ASP A 7 -16.81 34.47 17.98
C ASP A 7 -17.41 35.78 18.51
N ASP A 8 -18.35 35.69 19.45
CA ASP A 8 -18.77 36.79 20.33
C ASP A 8 -18.91 36.30 21.78
N ALA A 9 -18.67 37.17 22.75
CA ALA A 9 -18.41 36.82 24.14
C ALA A 9 -19.22 37.65 25.15
N GLY A 10 -20.41 37.16 25.53
CA GLY A 10 -21.23 37.71 26.62
C GLY A 10 -20.65 37.44 28.03
N ARG A 11 -20.85 38.37 28.98
CA ARG A 11 -19.97 38.51 30.17
C ARG A 11 -20.68 38.79 31.51
N GLY A 12 -20.56 37.87 32.48
CA GLY A 12 -20.80 38.08 33.93
C GLY A 12 -22.27 38.29 34.36
N PRO A 13 -22.56 38.61 35.65
CA PRO A 13 -21.71 38.69 36.86
C PRO A 13 -21.70 37.36 37.67
N VAL A 14 -20.81 37.02 38.63
CA VAL A 14 -20.00 37.72 39.67
C VAL A 14 -20.74 38.02 40.99
N CYS A 15 -20.38 37.26 42.06
CA CYS A 15 -20.31 37.59 43.51
C CYS A 15 -20.19 36.28 44.35
N THR A 16 -19.54 36.15 45.52
CA THR A 16 -18.46 36.88 46.25
C THR A 16 -17.98 36.01 47.43
N GLY A 17 -16.71 36.14 47.87
CA GLY A 17 -16.17 35.56 49.13
C GLY A 17 -14.99 34.58 48.91
N SER A 18 -13.75 34.73 49.42
CA SER A 18 -13.21 35.20 50.73
C SER A 18 -13.08 34.06 51.76
N ALA A 19 -11.93 33.75 52.38
CA ALA A 19 -10.54 34.26 52.19
C ALA A 19 -9.46 33.34 52.80
N GLY A 20 -8.19 33.59 52.42
CA GLY A 20 -7.00 33.43 53.28
C GLY A 20 -6.23 32.10 53.26
N THR A 21 -4.90 32.06 53.48
CA THR A 21 -3.88 33.13 53.61
C THR A 21 -2.46 32.56 53.54
N ALA A 22 -1.51 33.25 52.88
CA ALA A 22 -0.05 33.42 53.20
C ALA A 22 0.87 32.17 53.41
N SER A 23 2.21 32.20 53.30
CA SER A 23 3.27 33.05 52.67
C SER A 23 4.64 32.32 52.84
N ALA A 24 5.77 32.58 52.18
CA ALA A 24 6.17 33.63 51.20
C ALA A 24 6.65 32.98 49.86
N GLY A 25 7.80 33.19 49.19
CA GLY A 25 9.08 33.91 49.41
C GLY A 25 10.27 32.93 49.62
N THR A 26 11.47 33.08 49.05
CA THR A 26 12.10 34.11 48.16
C THR A 26 13.01 33.41 47.12
N GLY A 27 13.59 34.01 46.07
CA GLY A 27 13.52 35.39 45.53
C GLY A 27 14.90 35.87 45.01
N SER A 28 14.99 36.34 43.76
CA SER A 28 16.14 37.07 43.20
C SER A 28 15.83 37.74 41.86
N ASP A 29 16.37 38.94 41.62
CA ASP A 29 16.01 39.83 40.52
C ASP A 29 17.05 39.89 39.38
N SER A 30 16.61 40.31 38.18
CA SER A 30 17.35 41.22 37.30
C SER A 30 16.41 41.82 36.24
N ALA A 31 16.69 43.05 35.77
CA ALA A 31 15.72 43.88 35.03
C ALA A 31 16.32 44.68 33.85
N GLY A 32 15.44 45.11 32.93
CA GLY A 32 15.74 45.89 31.71
C GLY A 32 15.01 45.28 30.50
N ALA A 33 13.90 45.80 29.96
CA ALA A 33 13.62 47.13 29.39
C ALA A 33 14.46 47.43 28.12
N ALA A 34 13.90 47.85 26.97
CA ALA A 34 12.50 47.96 26.52
C ALA A 34 12.44 47.91 24.96
N GLY A 35 11.24 47.84 24.37
CA GLY A 35 11.02 47.94 22.91
C GLY A 35 10.86 49.41 22.42
N PRO A 36 10.15 49.68 21.30
CA PRO A 36 9.37 48.77 20.44
C PRO A 36 9.45 49.09 18.90
N LEU A 37 8.43 48.65 18.15
CA LEU A 37 7.94 49.09 16.82
C LEU A 37 8.37 48.31 15.55
N THR A 38 7.34 47.81 14.86
CA THR A 38 7.28 47.54 13.41
C THR A 38 6.70 48.76 12.67
N PRO A 39 6.80 48.81 11.33
CA PRO A 39 5.59 48.57 10.52
C PRO A 39 5.87 47.67 9.28
N ALA A 40 4.87 47.48 8.41
CA ALA A 40 4.87 46.44 7.38
C ALA A 40 4.64 46.94 5.93
N ALA A 41 5.40 46.36 4.98
CA ALA A 41 5.17 46.20 3.54
C ALA A 41 6.33 45.34 2.97
N GLY A 42 6.27 44.62 1.84
CA GLY A 42 5.14 44.32 0.95
C GLY A 42 5.66 43.87 -0.44
N LEU A 43 4.96 42.90 -1.05
CA LEU A 43 5.05 42.49 -2.47
C LEU A 43 6.30 41.70 -2.99
N SER A 44 5.99 40.76 -3.90
CA SER A 44 6.73 40.31 -5.09
C SER A 44 8.14 39.68 -4.99
N ALA A 45 8.18 38.38 -5.26
CA ALA A 45 9.12 37.80 -6.23
C ALA A 45 8.59 38.02 -7.69
N PRO A 46 9.32 37.71 -8.78
CA PRO A 46 10.65 37.12 -8.89
C PRO A 46 11.61 37.91 -9.82
N VAL A 47 12.82 37.38 -10.07
CA VAL A 47 13.46 37.16 -11.39
C VAL A 47 14.93 36.77 -11.20
N SER A 48 15.41 35.75 -11.92
CA SER A 48 16.81 35.32 -11.89
C SER A 48 17.70 36.22 -12.78
N PRO A 49 18.95 36.55 -12.37
CA PRO A 49 19.91 37.19 -13.26
C PRO A 49 20.36 36.22 -14.37
N ALA A 50 20.55 36.72 -15.58
CA ALA A 50 20.99 35.94 -16.73
C ALA A 50 22.53 35.86 -16.83
N SER A 51 23.03 34.75 -17.37
CA SER A 51 24.45 34.63 -17.77
C SER A 51 24.73 35.41 -19.07
N PRO A 52 25.92 36.02 -19.22
CA PRO A 52 26.28 36.76 -20.43
C PRO A 52 26.60 35.86 -21.62
N ALA A 53 26.40 36.38 -22.83
CA ALA A 53 26.76 35.72 -24.09
C ALA A 53 28.22 35.98 -24.50
N ALA A 54 28.77 35.11 -25.35
CA ALA A 54 30.05 35.29 -26.04
C ALA A 54 29.85 35.19 -27.57
N PRO A 55 30.66 35.88 -28.40
CA PRO A 55 30.49 35.93 -29.85
C PRO A 55 31.08 34.71 -30.59
N ALA A 56 30.73 34.55 -31.86
CA ALA A 56 31.09 33.41 -32.69
C ALA A 56 32.10 33.76 -33.81
N SER A 57 32.92 32.79 -34.24
CA SER A 57 33.38 32.70 -35.65
C SER A 57 33.93 31.32 -36.08
N ALA A 58 33.45 30.86 -37.24
CA ALA A 58 34.14 30.10 -38.31
C ALA A 58 35.05 28.86 -38.05
N ALA A 59 34.44 27.68 -38.28
CA ALA A 59 34.65 26.83 -39.49
C ALA A 59 35.59 25.58 -39.52
N ARG A 60 35.17 24.65 -40.41
CA ARG A 60 35.85 23.49 -41.07
C ARG A 60 35.93 22.12 -40.33
N SER A 61 35.01 21.22 -40.73
CA SER A 61 35.23 19.83 -41.22
C SER A 61 36.20 18.89 -40.45
N SER A 62 35.89 17.65 -40.05
CA SER A 62 35.06 16.59 -40.70
C SER A 62 35.04 15.28 -39.88
N THR A 63 34.06 14.38 -40.11
CA THR A 63 34.03 12.94 -39.71
C THR A 63 34.03 12.65 -38.17
N THR A 64 33.27 11.72 -37.57
CA THR A 64 32.70 10.41 -37.99
C THR A 64 31.31 10.11 -37.35
N ARG A 65 30.73 8.92 -37.70
CA ARG A 65 29.51 8.24 -37.16
C ARG A 65 29.15 8.60 -35.70
N SER A 66 27.89 8.86 -35.35
CA SER A 66 26.79 7.88 -35.32
C SER A 66 25.44 8.56 -35.02
N SER A 67 24.31 8.00 -35.50
CA SER A 67 22.97 8.62 -35.31
C SER A 67 22.25 8.06 -34.08
N ALA A 68 22.12 8.87 -33.04
CA ALA A 68 21.25 8.63 -31.89
C ALA A 68 20.09 9.66 -31.90
N ALA A 69 18.89 9.22 -31.55
CA ALA A 69 17.67 10.03 -31.67
C ALA A 69 17.56 11.12 -30.60
N ARG A 70 16.78 12.18 -30.87
CA ARG A 70 16.20 13.05 -29.85
C ARG A 70 14.82 13.57 -30.25
N LEU A 71 13.84 13.31 -29.38
CA LEU A 71 12.52 13.94 -29.39
C LEU A 71 12.55 15.28 -28.60
N PRO A 72 11.62 16.20 -28.86
CA PRO A 72 11.45 17.44 -28.09
C PRO A 72 10.88 17.18 -26.67
N PRO A 73 10.97 18.15 -25.73
CA PRO A 73 10.58 17.97 -24.34
C PRO A 73 9.07 18.01 -24.10
N ALA A 74 8.62 17.45 -22.98
CA ALA A 74 7.22 17.38 -22.57
C ALA A 74 6.92 18.24 -21.32
N SER A 75 5.67 18.69 -21.19
CA SER A 75 5.12 19.20 -19.92
C SER A 75 3.59 19.05 -19.81
N VAL A 76 3.14 18.72 -18.59
CA VAL A 76 1.79 18.86 -18.00
C VAL A 76 0.57 18.09 -18.57
N SER A 77 0.15 17.07 -17.82
CA SER A 77 -1.23 16.60 -17.49
C SER A 77 -2.37 16.51 -18.54
N ALA A 78 -2.82 15.27 -18.79
CA ALA A 78 -4.23 14.91 -19.08
C ALA A 78 -4.52 13.45 -18.65
N SER A 79 -5.79 13.06 -18.54
CA SER A 79 -6.22 11.76 -17.98
C SER A 79 -6.65 10.72 -19.02
N GLY A 80 -6.06 9.51 -18.96
CA GLY A 80 -6.53 8.29 -19.65
C GLY A 80 -6.33 8.25 -21.18
N PRO A 81 -6.76 7.16 -21.87
CA PRO A 81 -7.29 5.88 -21.37
C PRO A 81 -6.29 4.70 -21.54
N ALA A 82 -6.67 3.49 -21.13
CA ALA A 82 -5.87 2.28 -21.34
C ALA A 82 -6.00 1.73 -22.79
N PRO A 83 -4.92 1.17 -23.38
CA PRO A 83 -4.96 0.62 -24.74
C PRO A 83 -5.63 -0.77 -24.79
N SER A 84 -6.66 -0.91 -25.63
CA SER A 84 -7.23 -2.22 -25.99
C SER A 84 -6.39 -2.89 -27.08
N GLY A 85 -6.17 -4.21 -26.97
CA GLY A 85 -5.31 -4.98 -27.87
C GLY A 85 -5.71 -6.44 -27.98
N ALA A 86 -6.82 -6.72 -28.67
CA ALA A 86 -7.31 -8.09 -28.87
C ALA A 86 -6.73 -8.73 -30.16
N PRO A 87 -6.16 -9.94 -30.10
CA PRO A 87 -5.85 -10.74 -31.28
C PRO A 87 -7.02 -11.68 -31.64
N HIS A 88 -7.53 -11.61 -32.87
CA HIS A 88 -8.49 -12.60 -33.38
C HIS A 88 -7.84 -13.99 -33.50
N ARG A 89 -8.58 -15.04 -33.12
CA ARG A 89 -8.35 -16.41 -33.61
C ARG A 89 -9.68 -17.14 -33.81
N LEU A 90 -9.76 -17.92 -34.88
CA LEU A 90 -10.96 -18.61 -35.34
C LEU A 90 -11.26 -19.86 -34.50
N SER A 91 -12.55 -20.14 -34.31
CA SER A 91 -13.06 -21.35 -33.65
C SER A 91 -13.26 -22.51 -34.64
N PRO A 92 -13.07 -23.76 -34.19
CA PRO A 92 -13.85 -24.91 -34.65
C PRO A 92 -14.95 -25.26 -33.62
N GLN A 93 -16.14 -25.61 -34.09
CA GLN A 93 -17.21 -26.17 -33.24
C GLN A 93 -16.94 -27.65 -32.90
N PRO A 94 -17.42 -28.10 -31.73
CA PRO A 94 -18.06 -29.40 -31.58
C PRO A 94 -19.56 -29.25 -31.29
N ASP A 95 -20.37 -30.20 -31.76
CA ASP A 95 -21.81 -30.26 -31.51
C ASP A 95 -22.16 -30.74 -30.09
N GLY A 96 -23.41 -30.48 -29.68
CA GLY A 96 -23.99 -31.02 -28.43
C GLY A 96 -24.28 -29.98 -27.36
N ALA A 97 -25.28 -29.11 -27.58
CA ALA A 97 -25.72 -28.14 -26.60
C ALA A 97 -26.83 -28.69 -25.69
N PRO A 98 -26.60 -28.91 -24.38
CA PRO A 98 -27.69 -29.05 -23.41
C PRO A 98 -28.36 -27.68 -23.19
N HIS A 99 -29.68 -27.65 -23.00
CA HIS A 99 -30.42 -26.41 -22.73
C HIS A 99 -29.86 -25.68 -21.50
N ARG A 100 -29.50 -24.40 -21.66
CA ARG A 100 -29.21 -23.52 -20.52
C ARG A 100 -30.50 -23.17 -19.79
N SER A 101 -30.79 -23.92 -18.72
CA SER A 101 -31.73 -23.48 -17.69
C SER A 101 -31.29 -22.10 -17.16
N GLY A 102 -32.22 -21.13 -17.12
CA GLY A 102 -31.95 -19.80 -16.58
C GLY A 102 -31.60 -19.83 -15.08
N PRO A 103 -30.99 -18.76 -14.54
CA PRO A 103 -30.63 -18.69 -13.12
C PRO A 103 -31.87 -18.89 -12.23
N SER A 104 -31.77 -19.83 -11.29
CA SER A 104 -32.90 -20.30 -10.48
C SER A 104 -33.53 -19.19 -9.65
N ASP A 105 -34.86 -19.20 -9.54
CA ASP A 105 -35.63 -18.18 -8.81
C ASP A 105 -35.25 -18.06 -7.32
N THR A 106 -34.72 -19.13 -6.72
CA THR A 106 -34.16 -19.13 -5.36
C THR A 106 -33.00 -18.15 -5.19
N SER A 107 -32.20 -17.91 -6.24
CA SER A 107 -31.15 -16.88 -6.21
C SER A 107 -31.77 -15.48 -6.10
N ARG A 108 -32.66 -15.12 -7.03
CA ARG A 108 -33.33 -13.80 -7.13
C ARG A 108 -34.03 -13.37 -5.84
N ARG A 109 -34.56 -14.32 -5.07
CA ARG A 109 -35.15 -14.05 -3.75
C ARG A 109 -34.11 -13.68 -2.69
N GLY A 110 -32.94 -14.31 -2.69
CA GLY A 110 -31.84 -13.97 -1.79
C GLY A 110 -31.16 -12.63 -2.10
N TRP A 111 -31.13 -12.23 -3.38
CA TRP A 111 -30.63 -10.90 -3.79
C TRP A 111 -31.52 -9.77 -3.25
N ARG A 112 -32.84 -9.87 -3.38
CA ARG A 112 -33.78 -8.86 -2.86
C ARG A 112 -33.69 -8.65 -1.35
N ASP A 113 -33.36 -9.70 -0.58
CA ASP A 113 -33.03 -9.57 0.85
C ASP A 113 -31.78 -8.71 1.03
N LEU A 114 -30.68 -9.05 0.36
CA LEU A 114 -29.43 -8.28 0.39
C LEU A 114 -29.65 -6.80 0.02
N ASP A 115 -30.37 -6.52 -1.07
CA ASP A 115 -30.64 -5.14 -1.53
C ASP A 115 -31.43 -4.33 -0.49
N SER A 116 -32.50 -4.91 0.05
CA SER A 116 -33.35 -4.26 1.06
C SER A 116 -32.59 -4.01 2.37
N ARG A 117 -31.62 -4.86 2.70
CA ARG A 117 -30.74 -4.72 3.87
C ARG A 117 -29.54 -3.80 3.62
N LEU A 118 -29.11 -3.60 2.37
CA LEU A 118 -27.96 -2.78 2.01
C LEU A 118 -28.21 -1.29 2.25
N LEU A 119 -29.34 -0.75 1.78
CA LEU A 119 -29.66 0.68 1.89
C LEU A 119 -29.59 1.22 3.36
N PRO A 120 -30.21 0.58 4.37
CA PRO A 120 -30.07 0.97 5.78
C PRO A 120 -28.63 0.87 6.34
N VAL A 121 -27.79 0.03 5.74
CA VAL A 121 -26.39 -0.15 6.16
C VAL A 121 -25.48 0.89 5.52
N LEU A 122 -25.70 1.28 4.25
CA LEU A 122 -24.89 2.28 3.54
C LEU A 122 -24.80 3.63 4.27
N GLY A 123 -25.91 4.09 4.86
CA GLY A 123 -25.97 5.31 5.68
C GLY A 123 -25.24 5.20 7.03
N ARG A 124 -24.83 4.00 7.44
CA ARG A 124 -24.07 3.73 8.67
C ARG A 124 -22.58 3.50 8.43
N LEU A 125 -22.14 3.39 7.17
CA LEU A 125 -20.75 3.18 6.79
C LEU A 125 -20.01 4.50 6.59
N THR A 126 -18.84 4.63 7.24
CA THR A 126 -17.89 5.71 7.03
C THR A 126 -16.92 5.35 5.90
N GLU A 127 -16.20 6.33 5.37
CA GLU A 127 -15.21 6.08 4.31
C GLU A 127 -14.08 5.13 4.74
N ARG A 128 -13.75 5.09 6.04
CA ARG A 128 -12.84 4.09 6.61
C ARG A 128 -13.36 2.66 6.43
N ASP A 129 -14.66 2.46 6.58
CA ASP A 129 -15.27 1.13 6.47
C ASP A 129 -15.36 0.71 4.99
N ARG A 130 -15.65 1.64 4.07
CA ARG A 130 -15.57 1.42 2.61
C ARG A 130 -14.14 1.04 2.18
N HIS A 131 -13.15 1.81 2.62
CA HIS A 131 -11.73 1.49 2.38
C HIS A 131 -11.34 0.11 2.94
N LEU A 132 -11.80 -0.27 4.14
CA LEU A 132 -11.58 -1.61 4.69
C LEU A 132 -12.26 -2.71 3.86
N CYS A 133 -13.45 -2.46 3.30
CA CYS A 133 -14.10 -3.39 2.38
C CYS A 133 -13.29 -3.56 1.09
N ARG A 134 -12.78 -2.47 0.49
CA ARG A 134 -11.92 -2.52 -0.71
C ARG A 134 -10.61 -3.27 -0.45
N LEU A 135 -9.98 -3.07 0.72
CA LEU A 135 -8.82 -3.87 1.14
C LEU A 135 -9.15 -5.37 1.30
N LEU A 136 -10.33 -5.71 1.82
CA LEU A 136 -10.73 -7.10 2.04
C LEU A 136 -11.25 -7.82 0.78
N ASP A 137 -11.70 -7.11 -0.26
CA ASP A 137 -11.87 -7.71 -1.58
C ASP A 137 -10.53 -8.12 -2.20
N ASP A 138 -9.55 -7.20 -2.25
CA ASP A 138 -8.29 -7.48 -2.93
C ASP A 138 -7.38 -8.42 -2.14
N HIS A 139 -7.13 -8.12 -0.86
CA HIS A 139 -6.19 -8.85 -0.01
C HIS A 139 -6.82 -10.06 0.71
N ARG A 140 -8.13 -10.29 0.55
CA ARG A 140 -8.96 -11.38 1.10
C ARG A 140 -9.12 -11.45 2.62
N VAL A 141 -8.06 -11.22 3.39
CA VAL A 141 -8.03 -11.47 4.83
C VAL A 141 -7.03 -10.59 5.56
N LEU A 142 -7.46 -10.00 6.68
CA LEU A 142 -6.62 -9.23 7.60
C LEU A 142 -6.88 -9.65 9.05
N THR A 143 -5.87 -9.68 9.91
CA THR A 143 -6.05 -9.87 11.36
C THR A 143 -6.58 -8.61 12.04
N SER A 144 -7.14 -8.73 13.25
CA SER A 144 -7.56 -7.56 14.05
C SER A 144 -6.47 -6.49 14.23
N SER A 145 -5.19 -6.88 14.34
CA SER A 145 -4.07 -5.94 14.45
C SER A 145 -3.69 -5.33 13.10
N GLN A 146 -3.72 -6.11 12.01
CA GLN A 146 -3.53 -5.60 10.65
C GLN A 146 -4.59 -4.56 10.26
N VAL A 147 -5.86 -4.79 10.61
CA VAL A 147 -6.93 -3.80 10.43
C VAL A 147 -6.68 -2.55 11.27
N ALA A 148 -6.17 -2.69 12.50
CA ALA A 148 -5.83 -1.54 13.33
C ALA A 148 -4.68 -0.71 12.72
N ASP A 149 -3.62 -1.37 12.23
CA ASP A 149 -2.46 -0.76 11.56
C ASP A 149 -2.85 0.07 10.34
N VAL A 150 -3.78 -0.41 9.50
CA VAL A 150 -4.20 0.32 8.28
C VAL A 150 -5.28 1.37 8.53
N CYS A 151 -6.34 1.06 9.29
CA CYS A 151 -7.55 1.90 9.35
C CYS A 151 -7.70 2.76 10.61
N PHE A 152 -6.99 2.47 11.72
CA PHE A 152 -7.31 3.04 13.04
C PHE A 152 -6.10 3.64 13.77
N THR A 153 -6.36 4.47 14.77
CA THR A 153 -5.36 5.06 15.68
C THR A 153 -5.29 4.33 17.03
N GLY A 154 -5.61 3.03 17.03
CA GLY A 154 -5.53 2.18 18.24
C GLY A 154 -6.55 1.04 18.25
N GLU A 155 -6.12 -0.12 18.75
CA GLU A 155 -6.86 -1.38 18.66
C GLU A 155 -8.26 -1.37 19.30
N ARG A 156 -8.47 -0.62 20.41
CA ARG A 156 -9.80 -0.59 21.06
C ARG A 156 -10.87 -0.06 20.10
N ARG A 157 -10.55 1.02 19.36
CA ARG A 157 -11.46 1.61 18.35
C ARG A 157 -11.68 0.65 17.18
N ALA A 158 -10.61 -0.01 16.71
CA ALA A 158 -10.72 -1.04 15.67
C ALA A 158 -11.64 -2.20 16.11
N ARG A 159 -11.42 -2.76 17.30
CA ARG A 159 -12.19 -3.90 17.82
C ARG A 159 -13.68 -3.59 18.04
N MET A 160 -14.02 -2.38 18.47
CA MET A 160 -15.41 -1.95 18.59
C MET A 160 -16.07 -1.84 17.21
N ARG A 161 -15.47 -1.08 16.28
CA ARG A 161 -16.03 -0.91 14.94
C ARG A 161 -16.14 -2.22 14.15
N LEU A 162 -15.15 -3.11 14.30
CA LEU A 162 -15.18 -4.45 13.71
C LEU A 162 -16.32 -5.33 14.26
N ALA A 163 -16.70 -5.16 15.52
CA ALA A 163 -17.86 -5.87 16.08
C ALA A 163 -19.19 -5.32 15.53
N GLU A 164 -19.28 -4.01 15.30
CA GLU A 164 -20.42 -3.37 14.64
C GLU A 164 -20.56 -3.85 13.18
N LEU A 165 -19.47 -3.81 12.40
CA LEU A 165 -19.48 -4.26 10.99
C LEU A 165 -19.78 -5.76 10.84
N TYR A 166 -19.41 -6.57 11.84
CA TYR A 166 -19.81 -7.99 11.92
C TYR A 166 -21.30 -8.15 12.16
N ALA A 167 -21.88 -7.40 13.11
CA ALA A 167 -23.31 -7.43 13.42
C ALA A 167 -24.20 -6.86 12.29
N LEU A 168 -23.59 -6.31 11.24
CA LEU A 168 -24.26 -5.79 10.04
C LEU A 168 -24.03 -6.65 8.80
N ASP A 169 -23.46 -7.87 8.90
CA ASP A 169 -23.06 -8.71 7.75
C ASP A 169 -22.12 -8.02 6.73
N VAL A 170 -21.49 -6.90 7.10
CA VAL A 170 -20.56 -6.16 6.23
C VAL A 170 -19.20 -6.86 6.19
N LEU A 171 -18.78 -7.38 7.35
CA LEU A 171 -17.58 -8.20 7.51
C LEU A 171 -17.93 -9.54 8.14
N ASP A 172 -17.25 -10.60 7.73
CA ASP A 172 -17.28 -11.91 8.39
C ASP A 172 -15.92 -12.20 9.04
N ARG A 173 -15.85 -13.17 9.96
CA ARG A 173 -14.64 -13.45 10.74
C ARG A 173 -14.51 -14.90 11.17
N PHE A 174 -13.26 -15.34 11.34
CA PHE A 174 -12.95 -16.63 11.92
C PHE A 174 -11.71 -16.57 12.83
N ARG A 175 -11.43 -17.68 13.49
CA ARG A 175 -10.14 -17.95 14.14
C ARG A 175 -9.64 -19.31 13.64
N PRO A 176 -8.45 -19.39 13.02
CA PRO A 176 -7.79 -20.66 12.73
C PRO A 176 -7.66 -21.49 14.02
N ARG A 177 -8.09 -22.76 13.98
CA ARG A 177 -7.85 -23.69 15.10
C ARG A 177 -6.36 -24.02 15.14
N ARG A 178 -5.66 -23.44 16.12
CA ARG A 178 -4.28 -23.81 16.51
C ARG A 178 -4.26 -24.09 18.01
N GLY A 179 -3.51 -25.10 18.43
CA GLY A 179 -3.39 -25.45 19.84
C GLY A 179 -2.66 -24.38 20.65
N GLY A 180 -3.07 -24.19 21.90
CA GLY A 180 -2.26 -23.54 22.95
C GLY A 180 -2.17 -22.02 22.96
N SER A 181 -2.73 -21.26 22.01
CA SER A 181 -2.63 -19.78 22.03
C SER A 181 -3.86 -19.05 21.45
N PRO A 182 -4.31 -17.93 22.04
CA PRO A 182 -5.40 -17.11 21.51
C PRO A 182 -5.07 -16.45 20.16
N VAL A 183 -5.38 -17.13 19.06
CA VAL A 183 -5.25 -16.57 17.70
C VAL A 183 -6.20 -15.37 17.51
N PRO A 184 -5.75 -14.22 16.98
CA PRO A 184 -6.62 -13.08 16.71
C PRO A 184 -7.70 -13.43 15.67
N PHE A 185 -8.81 -12.69 15.69
CA PHE A 185 -9.80 -12.78 14.61
C PHE A 185 -9.15 -12.42 13.27
N HIS A 186 -9.43 -13.26 12.28
CA HIS A 186 -9.14 -13.05 10.87
C HIS A 186 -10.44 -12.57 10.22
N TRP A 187 -10.39 -11.40 9.60
CA TRP A 187 -11.52 -10.67 9.05
C TRP A 187 -11.54 -10.79 7.54
N VAL A 188 -12.72 -10.97 6.97
CA VAL A 188 -12.95 -11.09 5.52
C VAL A 188 -14.18 -10.26 5.14
N LEU A 189 -14.37 -10.02 3.85
CA LEU A 189 -15.55 -9.33 3.35
C LEU A 189 -16.82 -10.18 3.58
N GLY A 190 -17.83 -9.61 4.23
CA GLY A 190 -19.12 -10.24 4.49
C GLY A 190 -20.13 -10.00 3.34
N PRO A 191 -21.33 -10.61 3.38
CA PRO A 191 -22.31 -10.49 2.30
C PRO A 191 -22.70 -9.05 1.91
N LEU A 192 -22.95 -8.16 2.87
CA LEU A 192 -23.27 -6.77 2.58
C LEU A 192 -22.04 -5.92 2.24
N GLY A 193 -20.84 -6.35 2.66
CA GLY A 193 -19.58 -5.78 2.17
C GLY A 193 -19.33 -6.13 0.71
N ALA A 194 -19.66 -7.36 0.30
CA ALA A 194 -19.56 -7.78 -1.09
C ALA A 194 -20.59 -7.05 -1.97
N ALA A 195 -21.82 -6.87 -1.49
CA ALA A 195 -22.84 -6.05 -2.16
C ALA A 195 -22.42 -4.58 -2.33
N LEU A 196 -21.80 -3.98 -1.31
CA LEU A 196 -21.18 -2.66 -1.39
C LEU A 196 -20.11 -2.60 -2.50
N ILE A 197 -19.17 -3.55 -2.53
CA ILE A 197 -18.08 -3.55 -3.52
C ILE A 197 -18.59 -3.77 -4.95
N ALA A 198 -19.61 -4.61 -5.13
CA ALA A 198 -20.24 -4.82 -6.42
C ALA A 198 -20.92 -3.54 -6.92
N ALA A 199 -21.63 -2.83 -6.04
CA ALA A 199 -22.22 -1.52 -6.34
C ALA A 199 -21.17 -0.42 -6.60
N GLU A 200 -20.05 -0.39 -5.86
CA GLU A 200 -18.93 0.54 -6.11
C GLU A 200 -18.23 0.28 -7.46
N HIS A 201 -18.24 -0.96 -7.95
CA HIS A 201 -17.67 -1.35 -9.24
C HIS A 201 -18.68 -1.34 -10.42
N GLY A 202 -19.99 -1.24 -10.16
CA GLY A 202 -21.05 -1.32 -11.17
C GLY A 202 -21.24 -2.73 -11.76
N VAL A 203 -21.05 -3.78 -10.96
CA VAL A 203 -21.17 -5.21 -11.35
C VAL A 203 -22.10 -5.96 -10.39
N GLU A 204 -22.43 -7.22 -10.70
CA GLU A 204 -23.13 -8.11 -9.76
C GLU A 204 -22.14 -8.75 -8.76
N VAL A 205 -22.58 -9.08 -7.54
CA VAL A 205 -21.70 -9.82 -6.58
C VAL A 205 -21.33 -11.22 -7.10
N ALA A 206 -22.06 -11.73 -8.10
CA ALA A 206 -21.74 -12.97 -8.80
C ALA A 206 -20.49 -12.86 -9.70
N ASP A 207 -20.17 -11.66 -10.18
CA ASP A 207 -18.98 -11.38 -11.00
C ASP A 207 -17.74 -11.05 -10.15
N LEU A 208 -17.95 -10.65 -8.88
CA LEU A 208 -16.86 -10.53 -7.92
C LEU A 208 -16.23 -11.90 -7.65
N ALA A 209 -14.92 -11.91 -7.41
CA ALA A 209 -14.21 -13.10 -6.95
C ALA A 209 -14.55 -13.48 -5.48
N TRP A 210 -15.56 -12.86 -4.86
CA TRP A 210 -16.05 -13.18 -3.52
C TRP A 210 -16.93 -14.45 -3.54
N ARG A 211 -17.03 -15.14 -2.41
CA ARG A 211 -18.00 -16.22 -2.23
C ARG A 211 -18.35 -16.42 -0.76
N ARG A 212 -19.62 -16.74 -0.48
CA ARG A 212 -20.12 -16.95 0.90
C ARG A 212 -19.37 -18.04 1.69
N ARG A 213 -18.66 -18.96 1.02
CA ARG A 213 -17.83 -20.00 1.66
C ARG A 213 -16.39 -19.54 2.03
N LEU A 214 -15.96 -18.35 1.61
CA LEU A 214 -14.58 -17.86 1.72
C LEU A 214 -13.96 -18.03 3.12
N VAL A 215 -14.76 -17.84 4.17
CA VAL A 215 -14.37 -18.09 5.58
C VAL A 215 -13.86 -19.51 5.80
N TYR A 216 -14.64 -20.52 5.39
CA TYR A 216 -14.27 -21.93 5.58
C TYR A 216 -13.07 -22.31 4.72
N ASP A 217 -13.03 -21.82 3.48
CA ASP A 217 -11.96 -22.11 2.54
C ASP A 217 -10.63 -21.54 3.04
N LEU A 218 -10.62 -20.32 3.59
CA LEU A 218 -9.45 -19.71 4.21
C LEU A 218 -9.09 -20.39 5.54
N ALA A 219 -10.06 -20.75 6.37
CA ALA A 219 -9.83 -21.45 7.64
C ALA A 219 -9.19 -22.84 7.45
N ALA A 220 -9.44 -23.49 6.31
CA ALA A 220 -8.81 -24.76 5.91
C ALA A 220 -7.55 -24.58 5.03
N SER A 221 -7.21 -23.36 4.61
CA SER A 221 -6.15 -23.11 3.62
C SER A 221 -4.75 -23.16 4.22
N GLN A 222 -3.90 -24.02 3.66
CA GLN A 222 -2.47 -24.03 3.96
C GLN A 222 -1.77 -22.73 3.52
N ARG A 223 -2.33 -21.97 2.57
CA ARG A 223 -1.84 -20.62 2.18
C ARG A 223 -2.23 -19.51 3.17
N LEU A 224 -3.06 -19.77 4.19
CA LEU A 224 -3.51 -18.69 5.09
C LEU A 224 -2.35 -17.98 5.80
N ALA A 225 -1.37 -18.74 6.30
CA ALA A 225 -0.20 -18.16 6.96
C ALA A 225 0.69 -17.33 6.00
N HIS A 226 0.61 -17.63 4.71
CA HIS A 226 1.30 -16.87 3.66
C HIS A 226 0.56 -15.56 3.36
N LEU A 227 -0.74 -15.62 3.04
CA LEU A 227 -1.57 -14.42 2.81
C LEU A 227 -1.52 -13.45 4.00
N VAL A 228 -1.71 -13.95 5.22
CA VAL A 228 -1.66 -13.12 6.44
C VAL A 228 -0.26 -12.54 6.67
N GLY A 229 0.80 -13.27 6.33
CA GLY A 229 2.18 -12.78 6.45
C GLY A 229 2.50 -11.67 5.44
N THR A 230 2.18 -11.92 4.17
CA THR A 230 2.31 -10.97 3.05
C THR A 230 1.55 -9.68 3.33
N ASN A 231 0.25 -9.78 3.66
CA ASN A 231 -0.58 -8.63 4.00
C ASN A 231 -0.03 -7.89 5.24
N GLY A 232 0.52 -8.62 6.21
CA GLY A 232 1.13 -8.05 7.41
C GLY A 232 2.33 -7.14 7.16
N LEU A 233 3.13 -7.42 6.13
CA LEU A 233 4.26 -6.56 5.73
C LEU A 233 3.75 -5.21 5.22
N PHE A 234 2.78 -5.22 4.31
CA PHE A 234 2.18 -3.99 3.79
C PHE A 234 1.35 -3.23 4.83
N CYS A 235 0.66 -3.92 5.74
CA CYS A 235 -0.01 -3.26 6.88
C CYS A 235 0.99 -2.51 7.77
N ALA A 236 2.16 -3.09 8.03
CA ALA A 236 3.21 -2.43 8.80
C ALA A 236 3.79 -1.20 8.06
N LEU A 237 3.97 -1.27 6.74
CA LEU A 237 4.32 -0.09 5.92
C LEU A 237 3.23 0.99 6.00
N ALA A 238 1.97 0.63 5.84
CA ALA A 238 0.85 1.55 5.94
C ALA A 238 0.75 2.21 7.33
N ARG A 239 1.00 1.47 8.42
CA ARG A 239 1.12 2.07 9.76
C ARG A 239 2.29 3.06 9.83
N SER A 240 3.48 2.71 9.31
CA SER A 240 4.63 3.62 9.28
C SER A 240 4.33 4.91 8.49
N ALA A 241 3.69 4.81 7.33
CA ALA A 241 3.24 5.96 6.53
C ALA A 241 2.22 6.84 7.27
N ARG A 242 1.35 6.24 8.08
CA ARG A 242 0.37 6.97 8.92
C ARG A 242 0.97 7.57 10.20
N ALA A 243 2.19 7.17 10.58
CA ALA A 243 2.84 7.57 11.82
C ALA A 243 4.08 8.47 11.62
N ARG A 244 4.61 8.57 10.39
CA ARG A 244 5.79 9.39 10.05
C ARG A 244 5.44 10.34 8.91
N GLU A 245 5.70 11.63 9.10
CA GLU A 245 5.52 12.61 8.02
C GLU A 245 6.46 12.33 6.83
N GLY A 246 6.07 12.80 5.64
CA GLY A 246 6.78 12.53 4.40
C GLY A 246 6.70 11.07 3.89
N CYS A 247 6.14 10.13 4.65
CA CYS A 247 6.12 8.71 4.29
C CYS A 247 4.77 8.29 3.69
N ARG A 248 4.79 7.51 2.61
CA ARG A 248 3.59 7.04 1.90
C ARG A 248 3.79 5.63 1.34
N LEU A 249 2.76 4.79 1.48
CA LEU A 249 2.57 3.60 0.66
C LEU A 249 1.59 4.01 -0.45
N GLU A 250 2.12 4.44 -1.58
CA GLU A 250 1.32 5.02 -2.69
C GLU A 250 0.55 3.95 -3.46
N GLN A 251 1.12 2.75 -3.55
CA GLN A 251 0.48 1.58 -4.14
C GLN A 251 0.68 0.36 -3.24
N TRP A 252 -0.36 -0.47 -3.18
CA TRP A 252 -0.33 -1.82 -2.63
C TRP A 252 -1.27 -2.68 -3.48
N TRP A 253 -0.73 -3.73 -4.10
CA TRP A 253 -1.47 -4.70 -4.90
C TRP A 253 -1.36 -6.09 -4.26
N SER A 254 -2.45 -6.85 -4.19
CA SER A 254 -2.44 -8.22 -3.68
C SER A 254 -1.71 -9.24 -4.58
N GLU A 255 -1.38 -10.41 -4.03
CA GLU A 255 -1.02 -11.64 -4.76
C GLU A 255 -2.01 -11.90 -5.92
N ARG A 256 -3.32 -11.73 -5.66
CA ARG A 256 -4.40 -11.94 -6.64
C ARG A 256 -4.29 -10.96 -7.81
N ARG A 257 -4.10 -9.66 -7.53
CA ARG A 257 -3.97 -8.63 -8.56
C ARG A 257 -2.69 -8.81 -9.37
N CYS A 258 -1.57 -9.11 -8.71
CA CYS A 258 -0.31 -9.39 -9.40
C CYS A 258 -0.37 -10.64 -10.29
N ALA A 259 -1.07 -11.69 -9.83
CA ALA A 259 -1.31 -12.90 -10.62
C ALA A 259 -2.30 -12.70 -11.78
N ALA A 260 -3.19 -11.70 -11.71
CA ALA A 260 -4.05 -11.31 -12.83
C ALA A 260 -3.31 -10.47 -13.87
N GLU A 261 -2.47 -9.52 -13.44
CA GLU A 261 -1.73 -8.60 -14.32
C GLU A 261 -0.53 -9.26 -15.00
N TRP A 262 0.28 -10.02 -14.25
CA TRP A 262 1.59 -10.51 -14.70
C TRP A 262 1.72 -12.03 -14.71
N GLY A 263 0.64 -12.76 -14.42
CA GLY A 263 0.67 -14.18 -14.05
C GLY A 263 1.25 -15.15 -15.08
N GLU A 264 1.34 -14.76 -16.35
CA GLU A 264 1.99 -15.53 -17.41
C GLU A 264 3.52 -15.36 -17.45
N VAL A 265 4.03 -14.28 -16.85
CA VAL A 265 5.47 -13.95 -16.78
C VAL A 265 6.04 -14.27 -15.40
N VAL A 266 5.39 -13.81 -14.33
CA VAL A 266 5.81 -13.96 -12.93
C VAL A 266 4.64 -13.69 -11.96
N ARG A 267 4.68 -14.27 -10.76
CA ARG A 267 3.61 -14.14 -9.75
C ARG A 267 4.23 -13.75 -8.39
N PRO A 268 4.48 -12.45 -8.15
CA PRO A 268 4.87 -11.96 -6.82
C PRO A 268 3.69 -12.06 -5.85
N ASP A 269 3.99 -12.13 -4.56
CA ASP A 269 2.97 -12.18 -3.50
C ASP A 269 2.36 -10.78 -3.25
N GLY A 270 3.00 -9.72 -3.76
CA GLY A 270 2.40 -8.39 -3.89
C GLY A 270 3.33 -7.40 -4.59
N TYR A 271 2.79 -6.23 -4.91
CA TYR A 271 3.55 -5.08 -5.42
C TYR A 271 3.23 -3.84 -4.59
N GLY A 272 4.18 -2.93 -4.48
CA GLY A 272 3.92 -1.62 -3.92
C GLY A 272 4.90 -0.54 -4.35
N VAL A 273 4.54 0.70 -4.05
CA VAL A 273 5.41 1.87 -4.17
C VAL A 273 5.53 2.49 -2.79
N TRP A 274 6.73 2.47 -2.23
CA TRP A 274 7.05 3.15 -0.97
C TRP A 274 7.76 4.46 -1.26
N THR A 275 7.21 5.58 -0.78
CA THR A 275 7.81 6.90 -0.88
C THR A 275 8.18 7.42 0.49
N GLU A 276 9.37 7.97 0.63
CA GLU A 276 9.78 8.75 1.80
C GLU A 276 10.40 10.07 1.34
N HIS A 277 9.77 11.16 1.78
CA HIS A 277 9.97 12.53 1.28
C HIS A 277 9.73 12.65 -0.23
N ALA A 278 10.80 12.72 -1.04
CA ALA A 278 10.73 12.83 -2.51
C ALA A 278 11.26 11.57 -3.23
N THR A 279 11.65 10.53 -2.48
CA THR A 279 12.27 9.33 -3.04
C THR A 279 11.28 8.16 -3.00
N SER A 280 10.90 7.67 -4.19
CA SER A 280 9.97 6.57 -4.37
C SER A 280 10.67 5.28 -4.79
N LEU A 281 10.24 4.15 -4.23
CA LEU A 281 10.71 2.81 -4.55
C LEU A 281 9.54 1.92 -5.00
N PRO A 282 9.41 1.62 -6.30
CA PRO A 282 8.61 0.50 -6.80
C PRO A 282 9.27 -0.83 -6.45
N PHE A 283 8.53 -1.74 -5.83
CA PHE A 283 9.01 -3.05 -5.42
C PHE A 283 7.99 -4.17 -5.58
N LEU A 284 8.50 -5.38 -5.79
CA LEU A 284 7.80 -6.65 -5.91
C LEU A 284 8.17 -7.51 -4.70
N LEU A 285 7.19 -8.14 -4.04
CA LEU A 285 7.39 -8.89 -2.81
C LEU A 285 7.33 -10.41 -3.04
N GLU A 286 8.27 -11.12 -2.42
CA GLU A 286 8.36 -12.57 -2.32
C GLU A 286 8.40 -12.96 -0.83
N TYR A 287 7.37 -13.65 -0.32
CA TYR A 287 7.18 -13.96 1.10
C TYR A 287 7.43 -15.46 1.37
N ASP A 288 8.70 -15.84 1.42
CA ASP A 288 9.11 -17.22 1.67
C ASP A 288 8.77 -17.68 3.09
N ASN A 289 7.96 -18.75 3.19
CA ASN A 289 7.69 -19.49 4.42
C ASN A 289 8.50 -20.79 4.53
N GLY A 290 9.59 -20.93 3.76
CA GLY A 290 10.50 -22.08 3.79
C GLY A 290 10.03 -23.28 2.95
N THR A 291 8.90 -23.18 2.26
CA THR A 291 8.29 -24.27 1.48
C THR A 291 8.85 -24.42 0.06
N GLU A 292 9.54 -23.40 -0.46
CA GLU A 292 10.09 -23.40 -1.83
C GLU A 292 11.56 -23.84 -1.84
N ARG A 293 12.04 -24.43 -2.95
CA ARG A 293 13.47 -24.80 -3.09
C ARG A 293 14.29 -23.61 -3.60
N LEU A 294 15.56 -23.53 -3.20
CA LEU A 294 16.41 -22.36 -3.49
C LEU A 294 16.60 -22.17 -5.01
N GLU A 295 16.82 -23.26 -5.74
CA GLU A 295 16.91 -23.29 -7.21
C GLU A 295 15.61 -22.86 -7.92
N ARG A 296 14.48 -22.78 -7.20
CA ARG A 296 13.21 -22.24 -7.73
C ARG A 296 13.06 -20.75 -7.39
N LEU A 297 13.61 -20.27 -6.27
CA LEU A 297 13.76 -18.84 -5.99
C LEU A 297 14.66 -18.16 -7.03
N ALA A 298 15.79 -18.79 -7.39
CA ALA A 298 16.70 -18.30 -8.43
C ALA A 298 16.00 -18.12 -9.79
N ARG A 299 15.30 -19.16 -10.27
CA ARG A 299 14.58 -19.14 -11.57
C ARG A 299 13.37 -18.20 -11.61
N LYS A 300 12.87 -17.69 -10.49
CA LYS A 300 11.88 -16.60 -10.48
C LYS A 300 12.48 -15.29 -11.02
N LEU A 301 13.79 -15.07 -10.84
CA LEU A 301 14.47 -13.85 -11.27
C LEU A 301 14.49 -13.69 -12.80
N ASP A 302 14.49 -14.79 -13.57
CA ASP A 302 14.33 -14.75 -15.03
C ASP A 302 12.96 -14.17 -15.44
N GLY A 303 11.91 -14.46 -14.66
CA GLY A 303 10.57 -13.88 -14.85
C GLY A 303 10.53 -12.39 -14.51
N TYR A 304 11.14 -12.01 -13.38
CA TYR A 304 11.28 -10.60 -13.00
C TYR A 304 12.14 -9.79 -13.97
N ALA A 305 13.14 -10.40 -14.61
CA ALA A 305 13.94 -9.76 -15.66
C ALA A 305 13.11 -9.44 -16.91
N ARG A 306 12.27 -10.38 -17.36
CA ARG A 306 11.31 -10.14 -18.46
C ARG A 306 10.28 -9.06 -18.10
N LEU A 307 9.77 -9.06 -16.86
CA LEU A 307 8.84 -8.03 -16.40
C LEU A 307 9.50 -6.64 -16.38
N ALA A 308 10.72 -6.51 -15.86
CA ALA A 308 11.47 -5.26 -15.86
C ALA A 308 11.79 -4.76 -17.29
N GLN A 309 12.13 -5.67 -18.21
CA GLN A 309 12.33 -5.34 -19.62
C GLN A 309 11.05 -4.80 -20.27
N ALA A 310 9.89 -5.42 -20.02
CA ALA A 310 8.60 -4.98 -20.54
C ALA A 310 8.12 -3.65 -19.93
N ALA A 311 8.39 -3.42 -18.65
CA ALA A 311 8.05 -2.17 -17.95
C ALA A 311 8.97 -0.99 -18.30
N GLY A 312 10.10 -1.23 -18.97
CA GLY A 312 11.10 -0.20 -19.30
C GLY A 312 11.91 0.31 -18.10
N HIS A 313 11.69 -0.24 -16.90
CA HIS A 313 12.43 0.10 -15.69
C HIS A 313 12.67 -1.13 -14.80
N PRO A 314 13.80 -1.18 -14.06
CA PRO A 314 14.01 -2.21 -13.06
C PRO A 314 12.99 -2.06 -11.92
N ASN A 315 12.58 -3.21 -11.37
CA ASN A 315 11.77 -3.30 -10.16
C ASN A 315 12.60 -4.04 -9.10
N TRP A 316 12.63 -3.53 -7.87
CA TRP A 316 13.30 -4.23 -6.76
C TRP A 316 12.48 -5.45 -6.35
N VAL A 317 13.11 -6.63 -6.34
CA VAL A 317 12.49 -7.86 -5.81
C VAL A 317 12.94 -8.05 -4.37
N LEU A 318 11.99 -7.96 -3.43
CA LEU A 318 12.23 -8.05 -2.00
C LEU A 318 11.85 -9.44 -1.51
N PHE A 319 12.82 -10.22 -1.02
CA PHE A 319 12.55 -11.52 -0.42
C PHE A 319 12.48 -11.40 1.10
N SER A 320 11.31 -11.69 1.67
CA SER A 320 11.10 -11.86 3.09
C SER A 320 11.23 -13.33 3.49
N PHE A 321 12.14 -13.64 4.42
CA PHE A 321 12.44 -15.01 4.86
C PHE A 321 12.01 -15.29 6.30
N GLY A 322 11.60 -16.53 6.57
CA GLY A 322 11.22 -16.95 7.92
C GLY A 322 12.35 -16.94 8.97
N SER A 323 13.61 -17.11 8.56
CA SER A 323 14.76 -17.13 9.48
C SER A 323 16.06 -16.57 8.85
N PRO A 324 17.02 -16.09 9.67
CA PRO A 324 18.32 -15.60 9.18
C PRO A 324 19.14 -16.68 8.47
N ARG A 325 19.02 -17.95 8.89
CA ARG A 325 19.65 -19.09 8.22
C ARG A 325 19.12 -19.25 6.80
N ARG A 326 17.79 -19.26 6.65
CA ARG A 326 17.12 -19.38 5.33
C ARG A 326 17.46 -18.21 4.41
N GLU A 327 17.53 -17.00 4.96
CA GLU A 327 18.03 -15.82 4.23
C GLU A 327 19.48 -16.00 3.74
N ALA A 328 20.39 -16.42 4.61
CA ALA A 328 21.80 -16.61 4.27
C ALA A 328 22.03 -17.75 3.25
N GLU A 329 21.23 -18.83 3.32
CA GLU A 329 21.22 -19.90 2.33
C GLU A 329 20.67 -19.40 0.98
N ALA A 330 19.58 -18.63 0.97
CA ALA A 330 18.97 -18.10 -0.25
C ALA A 330 19.80 -17.00 -0.94
N ARG A 331 20.49 -16.12 -0.20
CA ARG A 331 21.35 -15.07 -0.80
C ARG A 331 22.43 -15.65 -1.75
N ARG A 332 22.86 -16.90 -1.55
CA ARG A 332 23.81 -17.61 -2.43
C ARG A 332 23.32 -17.82 -3.86
N VAL A 333 22.01 -17.77 -4.09
CA VAL A 333 21.36 -18.02 -5.41
C VAL A 333 20.46 -16.88 -5.87
N LEU A 334 20.47 -15.74 -5.17
CA LEU A 334 19.63 -14.57 -5.45
C LEU A 334 20.39 -13.38 -6.04
N LEU A 335 21.63 -13.60 -6.48
CA LEU A 335 22.38 -12.65 -7.29
C LEU A 335 21.96 -12.79 -8.76
N HIS A 336 21.44 -11.73 -9.36
CA HIS A 336 21.03 -11.72 -10.77
C HIS A 336 21.61 -10.49 -11.52
N PRO A 337 22.05 -10.61 -12.79
CA PRO A 337 22.73 -9.52 -13.51
C PRO A 337 21.89 -8.26 -13.72
N VAL A 338 20.57 -8.41 -13.92
CA VAL A 338 19.65 -7.30 -14.29
C VAL A 338 18.63 -6.96 -13.20
N VAL A 339 18.34 -7.88 -12.28
CA VAL A 339 17.26 -7.71 -11.30
C VAL A 339 17.85 -7.29 -9.95
N PRO A 340 17.52 -6.10 -9.43
CA PRO A 340 17.84 -5.75 -8.06
C PRO A 340 17.09 -6.66 -7.08
N VAL A 341 17.83 -7.25 -6.14
CA VAL A 341 17.28 -8.09 -5.08
C VAL A 341 17.77 -7.58 -3.73
N ALA A 342 16.86 -7.48 -2.75
CA ALA A 342 17.21 -7.33 -1.34
C ALA A 342 16.46 -8.35 -0.49
N THR A 343 17.07 -8.76 0.63
CA THR A 343 16.53 -9.80 1.51
C THR A 343 16.29 -9.28 2.93
N SER A 344 15.32 -9.86 3.63
CA SER A 344 15.11 -9.63 5.06
C SER A 344 14.60 -10.88 5.77
N ALA A 345 15.31 -11.34 6.80
CA ALA A 345 14.79 -12.35 7.73
C ALA A 345 13.87 -11.71 8.78
N ARG A 346 12.63 -12.20 8.90
CA ARG A 346 11.59 -11.64 9.78
C ARG A 346 11.86 -11.77 11.28
N ALA A 347 12.62 -12.78 11.69
CA ALA A 347 12.88 -13.05 13.11
C ALA A 347 13.75 -11.94 13.74
N GLY A 348 13.21 -11.24 14.75
CA GLY A 348 13.94 -10.24 15.54
C GLY A 348 14.30 -8.94 14.80
N ARG A 349 13.58 -8.57 13.74
CA ARG A 349 13.80 -7.32 13.00
C ARG A 349 12.66 -6.31 13.17
N GLY A 350 12.98 -5.04 12.96
CA GLY A 350 12.04 -3.91 13.08
C GLY A 350 11.05 -3.79 11.91
N ALA A 351 10.43 -2.61 11.81
CA ALA A 351 9.46 -2.32 10.76
C ALA A 351 10.05 -2.45 9.33
N PRO A 352 9.26 -2.86 8.33
CA PRO A 352 9.75 -3.12 6.96
C PRO A 352 10.22 -1.88 6.20
N ASP A 353 9.92 -0.66 6.65
CA ASP A 353 10.49 0.59 6.15
C ASP A 353 11.84 0.96 6.82
N GLY A 354 12.18 0.31 7.94
CA GLY A 354 13.43 0.50 8.68
C GLY A 354 14.63 -0.28 8.09
N PRO A 355 15.81 -0.22 8.75
CA PRO A 355 17.06 -0.82 8.27
C PRO A 355 17.08 -2.35 8.42
N VAL A 356 16.23 -3.03 7.64
CA VAL A 356 16.04 -4.48 7.67
C VAL A 356 16.45 -5.17 6.37
N TRP A 357 16.70 -4.41 5.29
CA TRP A 357 16.99 -4.96 3.97
C TRP A 357 18.48 -5.12 3.72
N LEU A 358 18.86 -6.27 3.17
CA LEU A 358 20.23 -6.58 2.80
C LEU A 358 20.30 -6.82 1.28
N PRO A 359 20.85 -5.89 0.47
CA PRO A 359 21.00 -6.07 -0.97
C PRO A 359 21.77 -7.34 -1.30
N ALA A 360 21.35 -8.12 -2.30
CA ALA A 360 22.00 -9.38 -2.69
C ALA A 360 23.45 -9.16 -3.16
N ARG A 361 23.72 -8.01 -3.80
CA ARG A 361 25.07 -7.57 -4.23
C ARG A 361 25.99 -7.11 -3.08
N SER A 362 25.46 -6.87 -1.88
CA SER A 362 26.28 -6.42 -0.74
C SER A 362 27.14 -7.56 -0.19
N THR A 363 28.45 -7.38 -0.21
CA THR A 363 29.43 -8.25 0.46
C THR A 363 29.41 -8.07 1.99
N GLY A 364 28.95 -6.91 2.47
CA GLY A 364 28.81 -6.62 3.89
C GLY A 364 27.53 -7.19 4.52
N THR A 365 27.42 -7.04 5.84
CA THR A 365 26.24 -7.41 6.64
C THR A 365 25.33 -6.23 6.99
N ALA A 366 25.77 -5.00 6.68
CA ALA A 366 25.03 -3.77 6.92
C ALA A 366 23.68 -3.77 6.18
N ARG A 367 22.63 -3.35 6.89
CA ARG A 367 21.25 -3.31 6.36
C ARG A 367 20.80 -1.88 6.16
N VAL A 368 20.12 -1.67 5.05
CA VAL A 368 19.59 -0.39 4.60
C VAL A 368 18.09 -0.30 4.81
N ARG A 369 17.58 0.92 4.91
CA ARG A 369 16.16 1.24 4.96
C ARG A 369 15.50 0.91 3.62
N LEU A 370 14.17 0.81 3.59
CA LEU A 370 13.46 0.48 2.36
C LEU A 370 13.72 1.52 1.26
N VAL A 371 13.55 2.81 1.56
CA VAL A 371 13.78 3.91 0.61
C VAL A 371 15.24 4.01 0.11
N GLU A 372 16.22 3.63 0.93
CA GLU A 372 17.65 3.71 0.58
C GLU A 372 18.00 2.79 -0.61
N LEU A 373 17.22 1.73 -0.86
CA LEU A 373 17.36 0.87 -2.04
C LEU A 373 17.21 1.64 -3.36
N ALA A 374 16.44 2.74 -3.39
CA ALA A 374 16.28 3.57 -4.59
C ALA A 374 17.55 4.36 -4.95
N GLY A 375 18.44 4.61 -3.97
CA GLY A 375 19.72 5.29 -4.18
C GLY A 375 20.89 4.35 -4.49
N LEU A 376 20.70 3.03 -4.44
CA LEU A 376 21.75 2.06 -4.75
C LEU A 376 21.90 1.89 -6.27
N SER A 377 23.11 2.12 -6.79
CA SER A 377 23.39 1.92 -8.21
C SER A 377 23.14 0.46 -8.61
N LEU A 378 22.38 0.29 -9.69
CA LEU A 378 22.12 -1.01 -10.31
C LEU A 378 23.21 -1.41 -11.31
N ALA A 379 24.05 -0.45 -11.72
CA ALA A 379 25.25 -0.66 -12.50
C ALA A 379 26.49 -0.61 -11.59
N GLY A 380 27.37 -1.61 -11.71
CA GLY A 380 28.62 -1.69 -10.95
C GLY A 380 28.68 -2.88 -9.97
N ALA A 381 29.02 -4.05 -10.51
CA ALA A 381 29.71 -5.15 -9.84
C ALA A 381 30.36 -6.00 -10.93
#